data_AF-A0A937AGP2-F1
#
_entry.id   AF-A0A937AGP2-F1
#
_cell.length_a   1.000
_cell.length_b   1.000
_cell.length_c   1.000
_cell.angle_alpha   90.00
_cell.angle_beta   90.00
_cell.angle_gamma   90.00
#
_symmetry.space_group_name_H-M   'P 1'
#
loop_
_entity.id
_entity.type
_entity.pdbx_description
1 polymer ?
#
loop_
_entity_poly.entity_id
_entity_poly.type
_entity_poly.pdbx_seq_one_letter_code
_entity_poly.pdbx_strand_id
1 'polypeptide(L)'
;MKKILNKAELLMMGILVIAIALQLLGSKIDLLYSISISGLGLVFFLFAQLPNGQSEPSEKERDFNDLLGHVLMPKVLWIGTAITTIGILFYLNHFPGALNMLLIGGGTITFCTLILIILRLTKGLDLQQLIPVLYRAFPALLVAAYFALPLL
;
A
#
# COMPACT_ATOMS: atom_id res chain seq x y z
N MET A 1 -10.47 12.01 11.10
CA MET A 1 -9.12 11.49 10.76
C MET A 1 -8.97 11.10 9.29
N LYS A 2 -9.80 10.21 8.72
CA LYS A 2 -9.74 9.78 7.30
C LYS A 2 -9.62 10.93 6.27
N LYS A 3 -10.39 12.02 6.43
CA LYS A 3 -10.32 13.20 5.56
C LYS A 3 -8.94 13.88 5.56
N ILE A 4 -8.24 13.89 6.70
CA ILE A 4 -6.91 14.49 6.83
C ILE A 4 -5.88 13.60 6.13
N LEU A 5 -5.96 12.29 6.36
CA LEU A 5 -5.07 11.32 5.70
C LEU A 5 -5.23 11.35 4.18
N ASN A 6 -6.44 11.41 3.64
CA ASN A 6 -6.67 11.57 2.20
C ASN A 6 -6.04 12.87 1.65
N LYS A 7 -6.10 13.97 2.40
CA LYS A 7 -5.47 15.24 1.99
C LYS A 7 -3.95 15.13 2.03
N ALA A 8 -3.38 14.48 3.06
CA ALA A 8 -1.96 14.24 3.16
C ALA A 8 -1.45 13.32 2.04
N GLU A 9 -2.19 12.25 1.72
CA GLU A 9 -1.93 11.36 0.59
C GLU A 9 -1.86 12.15 -0.72
N LEU A 10 -2.88 12.96 -1.01
CA LEU A 10 -2.96 13.77 -2.22
C LEU A 10 -1.82 14.79 -2.30
N LEU A 11 -1.50 15.43 -1.18
CA LEU A 11 -0.39 16.38 -1.11
C LEU A 11 0.95 15.69 -1.40
N MET A 12 1.20 14.53 -0.79
CA MET A 12 2.43 13.77 -1.03
C MET A 12 2.49 13.22 -2.45
N MET A 13 1.38 12.75 -3.04
CA MET A 13 1.36 12.37 -4.45
C MET A 13 1.64 13.57 -5.37
N GLY A 14 1.08 14.74 -5.05
CA GLY A 14 1.33 15.97 -5.80
C GLY A 14 2.80 16.37 -5.78
N ILE A 15 3.44 16.31 -4.60
CA ILE A 15 4.88 16.55 -4.47
C ILE A 15 5.69 15.53 -5.27
N LEU A 16 5.30 14.24 -5.26
CA LEU A 16 5.99 13.20 -6.01
C LEU A 16 5.94 13.47 -7.52
N VAL A 17 4.77 13.84 -8.04
CA VAL A 17 4.59 14.17 -9.46
C VAL A 17 5.44 15.39 -9.85
N ILE A 18 5.47 16.43 -9.01
CA ILE A 18 6.31 17.61 -9.24
C ILE A 18 7.80 17.22 -9.22
N ALA A 19 8.22 16.39 -8.27
CA ALA A 19 9.60 15.92 -8.18
C ALA A 19 10.01 15.13 -9.43
N ILE A 20 9.16 14.22 -9.91
CA ILE A 20 9.39 13.47 -11.15
C ILE A 20 9.48 14.41 -12.36
N ALA A 21 8.55 15.37 -12.48
CA ALA A 21 8.56 16.34 -13.58
C ALA A 21 9.85 17.18 -13.61
N LEU A 22 10.31 17.66 -12.45
CA LEU A 22 11.56 18.42 -12.34
C LEU A 22 12.80 17.56 -12.62
N GLN A 23 12.78 16.30 -12.22
CA GLN A 23 13.86 15.35 -12.54
C GLN A 23 13.96 15.11 -14.05
N LEU A 24 12.83 15.00 -14.76
CA LEU A 24 12.81 14.89 -16.23
C LEU A 24 13.37 16.13 -16.93
N LEU A 25 13.32 17.31 -16.29
CA LEU A 25 13.93 18.54 -16.77
C LEU A 25 15.42 18.67 -16.43
N GLY A 26 16.03 17.64 -15.83
CA GLY A 26 17.45 17.60 -15.49
C GLY A 26 17.81 18.23 -14.14
N SER A 27 16.82 18.57 -13.30
CA SER A 27 17.08 19.08 -11.95
C SER A 27 17.40 17.92 -10.99
N LYS A 28 18.49 18.02 -10.23
CA LYS A 28 18.84 17.06 -9.17
C LYS A 28 18.04 17.37 -7.90
N ILE A 29 16.88 16.76 -7.75
CA ILE A 29 15.98 17.00 -6.59
C ILE A 29 15.68 15.69 -5.83
N ASP A 30 16.75 14.95 -5.53
CA ASP A 30 16.69 13.65 -4.85
C ASP A 30 16.03 13.74 -3.46
N LEU A 31 16.19 14.89 -2.79
CA LEU A 31 15.61 15.17 -1.47
C LEU A 31 14.08 15.31 -1.53
N LEU A 32 13.53 16.00 -2.53
CA LEU A 32 12.09 16.20 -2.64
C LEU A 32 11.38 14.89 -2.93
N TYR A 33 11.96 14.08 -3.82
CA TYR A 33 11.50 12.74 -4.12
C TYR A 33 11.49 11.85 -2.87
N SER A 34 12.59 11.88 -2.10
CA SER A 34 12.73 11.07 -0.89
C SER A 34 11.73 11.45 0.21
N ILE A 35 11.53 12.75 0.44
CA ILE A 35 10.52 13.24 1.40
C ILE A 35 9.13 12.79 0.98
N SER A 36 8.83 12.87 -0.32
CA SER A 36 7.52 12.52 -0.86
C SER A 36 7.18 11.04 -0.66
N ILE A 37 8.11 10.15 -0.99
CA ILE A 37 7.90 8.70 -0.83
C ILE A 37 7.87 8.30 0.65
N SER A 38 8.75 8.89 1.47
CA SER A 38 8.73 8.68 2.92
C SER A 38 7.37 9.09 3.52
N GLY A 39 6.86 10.26 3.12
CA GLY A 39 5.55 10.75 3.50
C GLY A 39 4.42 9.82 3.07
N LEU A 40 4.46 9.30 1.83
CA LEU A 40 3.47 8.31 1.35
C LEU A 40 3.51 7.02 2.17
N GLY A 41 4.70 6.48 2.44
CA GLY A 41 4.86 5.28 3.27
C GLY A 41 4.25 5.47 4.67
N LEU A 42 4.48 6.63 5.29
CA LEU A 42 3.91 6.97 6.59
C LEU A 42 2.39 7.12 6.52
N VAL A 43 1.86 7.80 5.50
CA VAL A 43 0.42 7.96 5.30
C VAL A 43 -0.26 6.60 5.11
N PHE A 44 0.31 5.70 4.31
CA PHE A 44 -0.21 4.35 4.11
C PHE A 44 -0.18 3.52 5.41
N PHE A 45 0.88 3.66 6.20
CA PHE A 45 0.94 3.03 7.51
C PHE A 45 -0.16 3.54 8.45
N LEU A 46 -0.42 4.85 8.46
CA LEU A 46 -1.49 5.44 9.27
C LEU A 46 -2.89 5.02 8.80
N PHE A 47 -3.09 4.81 7.50
CA PHE A 47 -4.34 4.26 7.00
C PHE A 47 -4.63 2.85 7.55
N ALA A 48 -3.59 2.03 7.78
CA ALA A 48 -3.76 0.71 8.40
C ALA A 48 -4.30 0.79 9.84
N GLN A 49 -4.04 1.90 10.54
CA GLN A 49 -4.46 2.11 11.92
C GLN A 49 -5.89 2.65 12.05
N LEU A 50 -6.51 3.11 10.95
CA LEU A 50 -7.90 3.56 11.00
C LEU A 50 -8.83 2.39 11.37
N PRO A 51 -9.88 2.65 12.16
CA PRO A 51 -10.95 1.68 12.35
C PRO A 51 -11.64 1.46 11.00
N ASN A 52 -11.91 0.19 10.69
CA ASN A 52 -12.62 -0.15 9.47
C ASN A 52 -14.05 0.41 9.61
N GLY A 53 -14.55 1.08 8.57
CA GLY A 53 -15.73 1.94 8.65
C GLY A 53 -17.07 1.21 8.82
N GLN A 54 -17.06 -0.07 9.21
CA GLN A 54 -18.26 -0.83 9.52
C GLN A 54 -18.46 -0.92 11.03
N SER A 55 -19.72 -0.78 11.42
CA SER A 55 -20.25 -1.20 12.71
C SER A 55 -19.78 -2.61 13.03
N GLU A 56 -19.48 -2.89 14.30
CA GLU A 56 -19.10 -4.23 14.74
C GLU A 56 -20.02 -5.29 14.11
N PRO A 57 -19.47 -6.39 13.56
CA PRO A 57 -20.30 -7.46 13.03
C PRO A 57 -21.26 -7.88 14.16
N SER A 58 -22.56 -7.86 13.87
CA SER A 58 -23.58 -8.26 14.83
C SER A 58 -23.23 -9.63 15.42
N GLU A 59 -23.41 -9.82 16.72
CA GLU A 59 -22.98 -11.02 17.48
C GLU A 59 -23.35 -12.38 16.85
N LYS A 60 -24.29 -12.41 15.89
CA LYS A 60 -24.82 -13.62 15.27
C LYS A 60 -24.06 -14.16 14.05
N GLU A 61 -23.10 -13.42 13.47
CA GLU A 61 -22.38 -13.87 12.25
C GLU A 61 -20.88 -13.52 12.31
N ARG A 62 -20.15 -14.04 13.32
CA ARG A 62 -18.67 -14.01 13.31
C ARG A 62 -18.13 -15.24 12.55
N ASP A 63 -18.37 -15.33 11.24
CA ASP A 63 -17.58 -16.24 10.41
C ASP A 63 -16.12 -15.72 10.38
N PHE A 64 -15.14 -16.62 10.52
CA PHE A 64 -13.73 -16.27 10.47
C PHE A 64 -13.38 -15.59 9.14
N ASN A 65 -14.06 -15.98 8.05
CA ASN A 65 -13.87 -15.40 6.72
C ASN A 65 -14.23 -13.91 6.68
N ASP A 66 -15.29 -13.50 7.39
CA ASP A 66 -15.70 -12.09 7.43
C ASP A 66 -14.72 -11.26 8.25
N LEU A 67 -14.25 -11.80 9.38
CA LEU A 67 -13.20 -11.15 10.17
C LEU A 67 -11.90 -11.03 9.36
N LEU A 68 -11.53 -12.07 8.63
CA LEU A 68 -10.36 -12.06 7.76
C LEU A 68 -10.51 -11.01 6.64
N GLY A 69 -11.61 -11.05 5.89
CA GLY A 69 -11.85 -10.20 4.71
C GLY A 69 -12.10 -8.73 5.05
N HIS A 70 -12.88 -8.44 6.09
CA HIS A 70 -13.30 -7.07 6.42
C HIS A 70 -12.44 -6.40 7.49
N VAL A 71 -11.76 -7.16 8.37
CA VAL A 71 -10.96 -6.59 9.46
C VAL A 71 -9.47 -6.68 9.18
N LEU A 72 -8.98 -7.89 8.94
CA LEU A 72 -7.53 -8.16 8.86
C LEU A 72 -6.94 -7.79 7.49
N MET A 73 -7.55 -8.25 6.40
CA MET A 73 -7.01 -8.05 5.04
C MET A 73 -6.79 -6.58 4.66
N PRO A 74 -7.72 -5.64 4.93
CA PRO A 74 -7.48 -4.22 4.62
C PRO A 74 -6.25 -3.67 5.35
N LYS A 75 -6.06 -4.05 6.63
CA LYS A 75 -4.93 -3.57 7.44
C LYS A 75 -3.61 -4.11 6.92
N VAL A 76 -3.56 -5.42 6.62
CA VAL A 76 -2.36 -6.07 6.09
C VAL A 76 -2.01 -5.50 4.71
N LEU A 77 -2.99 -5.22 3.84
CA LEU A 77 -2.75 -4.57 2.55
C LEU A 77 -2.16 -3.16 2.70
N TRP A 78 -2.68 -2.35 3.63
CA TRP A 78 -2.12 -1.02 3.89
C TRP A 78 -0.69 -1.08 4.42
N ILE A 79 -0.40 -2.01 5.34
CA ILE A 79 0.95 -2.23 5.88
C ILE A 79 1.88 -2.71 4.76
N GLY A 80 1.47 -3.68 3.95
CA GLY A 80 2.23 -4.15 2.80
C GLY A 80 2.54 -3.01 1.84
N THR A 81 1.57 -2.16 1.53
CA THR A 81 1.75 -0.97 0.67
C THR A 81 2.74 0.02 1.27
N ALA A 82 2.68 0.26 2.59
CA ALA A 82 3.64 1.11 3.29
C ALA A 82 5.06 0.53 3.23
N ILE A 83 5.24 -0.75 3.55
CA ILE A 83 6.54 -1.44 3.52
C ILE A 83 7.12 -1.39 2.11
N THR A 84 6.32 -1.69 1.08
CA THR A 84 6.75 -1.61 -0.32
C THR A 84 7.18 -0.20 -0.70
N THR A 85 6.42 0.82 -0.29
CA THR A 85 6.73 2.23 -0.57
C THR A 85 8.05 2.65 0.08
N ILE A 86 8.30 2.24 1.33
CA ILE A 86 9.59 2.47 2.00
C ILE A 86 10.72 1.65 1.36
N GLY A 87 10.44 0.42 0.90
CA GLY A 87 11.39 -0.39 0.14
C GLY A 87 11.82 0.29 -1.16
N ILE A 88 10.89 0.94 -1.88
CA ILE A 88 11.18 1.75 -3.07
C ILE A 88 12.13 2.90 -2.72
N LEU A 89 11.84 3.62 -1.63
CA LEU A 89 12.72 4.68 -1.15
C LEU A 89 14.13 4.17 -0.85
N PHE A 90 14.24 3.04 -0.15
CA PHE A 90 15.52 2.42 0.20
C PHE A 90 16.29 1.98 -1.04
N TYR A 91 15.59 1.41 -2.03
CA TYR A 91 16.19 0.97 -3.28
C TYR A 91 16.81 2.15 -4.04
N LEU A 92 16.08 3.25 -4.13
CA LEU A 92 16.50 4.44 -4.86
C LEU A 92 17.63 5.21 -4.17
N ASN A 93 17.74 5.10 -2.84
CA ASN A 93 18.85 5.65 -2.06
C ASN A 93 20.02 4.65 -1.88
N HIS A 94 19.96 3.48 -2.52
CA HIS A 94 20.96 2.41 -2.39
C HIS A 94 21.21 1.93 -0.95
N PHE A 95 20.19 1.98 -0.10
CA PHE A 95 20.28 1.47 1.27
C PHE A 95 20.19 -0.07 1.31
N PRO A 96 20.92 -0.72 2.24
CA PRO A 96 20.87 -2.17 2.40
C PRO A 96 19.47 -2.61 2.85
N GLY A 97 19.06 -3.81 2.43
CA GLY A 97 17.76 -4.38 2.78
C GLY A 97 16.58 -3.91 1.93
N ALA A 98 16.77 -2.98 0.99
CA ALA A 98 15.74 -2.50 0.07
C ALA A 98 14.97 -3.64 -0.62
N LEU A 99 15.70 -4.58 -1.21
CA LEU A 99 15.12 -5.73 -1.91
C LEU A 99 14.29 -6.62 -0.99
N ASN A 100 14.77 -6.88 0.24
CA ASN A 100 14.03 -7.65 1.22
C ASN A 100 12.69 -6.97 1.56
N MET A 101 12.69 -5.64 1.72
CA MET A 101 11.46 -4.87 1.97
C MET A 101 10.50 -4.92 0.78
N LEU A 102 11.01 -4.78 -0.45
CA LEU A 102 10.20 -4.89 -1.67
C LEU A 102 9.57 -6.28 -1.83
N LEU A 103 10.32 -7.35 -1.57
CA LEU A 103 9.83 -8.72 -1.63
C LEU A 103 8.81 -9.03 -0.52
N ILE A 104 9.08 -8.60 0.71
CA ILE A 104 8.15 -8.81 1.84
C ILE A 104 6.86 -8.02 1.62
N GLY A 105 6.96 -6.73 1.30
CA GLY A 105 5.80 -5.87 1.08
C GLY A 105 5.00 -6.29 -0.16
N GLY A 106 5.68 -6.46 -1.30
CA GLY A 106 5.07 -6.89 -2.56
C GLY A 106 4.47 -8.30 -2.47
N GLY A 107 5.17 -9.23 -1.82
CA GLY A 107 4.67 -10.58 -1.55
C GLY A 107 3.43 -10.57 -0.67
N THR A 108 3.42 -9.74 0.39
CA THR A 108 2.25 -9.57 1.27
C THR A 108 1.05 -9.03 0.49
N ILE A 109 1.24 -7.99 -0.34
CA ILE A 109 0.15 -7.44 -1.18
C ILE A 109 -0.38 -8.51 -2.13
N THR A 110 0.52 -9.26 -2.78
CA THR A 110 0.16 -10.31 -3.75
C THR A 110 -0.63 -11.43 -3.07
N PHE A 111 -0.15 -11.93 -1.93
CA PHE A 111 -0.79 -13.00 -1.18
C PHE A 111 -2.15 -12.58 -0.62
N CYS A 112 -2.26 -11.38 -0.03
CA CYS A 112 -3.55 -10.82 0.40
C CYS A 112 -4.53 -10.68 -0.76
N THR A 113 -4.07 -10.18 -1.90
CA THR A 113 -4.92 -10.03 -3.10
C THR A 113 -5.43 -11.40 -3.57
N LEU A 114 -4.57 -12.42 -3.58
CA LEU A 114 -4.95 -13.78 -3.97
C LEU A 114 -5.98 -14.38 -2.99
N ILE A 115 -5.77 -14.24 -1.68
CA ILE A 115 -6.75 -14.68 -0.67
C ILE A 115 -8.11 -14.00 -0.89
N LEU A 116 -8.11 -12.69 -1.11
CA LEU A 116 -9.35 -11.94 -1.33
C LEU A 116 -10.09 -12.38 -2.59
N ILE A 117 -9.37 -12.71 -3.67
CA ILE A 117 -9.97 -13.27 -4.88
C ILE A 117 -10.62 -14.63 -4.57
N ILE A 118 -9.93 -15.52 -3.84
CA ILE A 118 -10.47 -16.83 -3.45
C ILE A 118 -11.72 -16.68 -2.59
N LEU A 119 -11.69 -15.79 -1.59
CA LEU A 119 -12.84 -15.55 -0.70
C LEU A 119 -14.04 -14.98 -1.47
N ARG A 120 -13.80 -14.08 -2.43
CA ARG A 120 -14.86 -13.57 -3.31
C ARG A 120 -15.49 -14.68 -4.13
N LEU A 121 -14.69 -15.56 -4.73
CA LEU A 121 -15.17 -16.63 -5.60
C LEU A 121 -15.91 -17.74 -4.83
N THR A 122 -15.51 -18.01 -3.58
CA THR A 122 -16.05 -19.12 -2.78
C THR A 122 -17.20 -18.72 -1.87
N LYS A 123 -17.19 -17.48 -1.35
CA LYS A 123 -18.12 -17.02 -0.30
C LYS A 123 -18.93 -15.79 -0.70
N GLY A 124 -18.70 -15.21 -1.88
CA GLY A 124 -19.44 -14.03 -2.34
C GLY A 124 -19.12 -12.76 -1.54
N LEU A 125 -17.97 -12.71 -0.87
CA LEU A 125 -17.58 -11.59 -0.01
C LEU A 125 -17.57 -10.26 -0.78
N ASP A 126 -18.19 -9.23 -0.20
CA ASP A 126 -18.25 -7.91 -0.82
C ASP A 126 -16.91 -7.18 -0.69
N LEU A 127 -16.17 -7.13 -1.81
CA LEU A 127 -14.87 -6.46 -1.87
C LEU A 127 -14.95 -4.95 -2.08
N GLN A 128 -16.13 -4.32 -2.14
CA GLN A 128 -16.26 -2.89 -2.43
C GLN A 128 -15.40 -2.01 -1.51
N GLN A 129 -15.19 -2.43 -0.26
CA GLN A 129 -14.39 -1.70 0.73
C GLN A 129 -12.87 -1.86 0.54
N LEU A 130 -12.46 -2.92 -0.14
CA LEU A 130 -11.06 -3.26 -0.40
C LEU A 130 -10.56 -2.66 -1.71
N ILE A 131 -11.47 -2.37 -2.67
CA ILE A 131 -11.15 -1.74 -3.95
C ILE A 131 -10.27 -0.48 -3.79
N PRO A 132 -10.58 0.47 -2.88
CA PRO A 132 -9.76 1.68 -2.72
C PRO A 132 -8.34 1.39 -2.23
N VAL A 133 -8.14 0.31 -1.47
CA VAL A 133 -6.82 -0.08 -0.97
C VAL A 133 -6.04 -0.78 -2.06
N LEU A 134 -6.67 -1.72 -2.77
CA LEU A 134 -6.07 -2.44 -3.90
C LEU A 134 -5.63 -1.48 -5.01
N TYR A 135 -6.44 -0.48 -5.34
CA TYR A 135 -6.08 0.51 -6.35
C TYR A 135 -4.82 1.31 -5.99
N ARG A 136 -4.59 1.57 -4.69
CA ARG A 136 -3.39 2.26 -4.19
C ARG A 136 -2.18 1.34 -4.08
N ALA A 137 -2.42 0.08 -3.73
CA ALA A 137 -1.37 -0.93 -3.61
C ALA A 137 -0.80 -1.32 -4.99
N PHE A 138 -1.61 -1.25 -6.04
CA PHE A 138 -1.23 -1.73 -7.37
C PHE A 138 -0.05 -0.97 -8.00
N PRO A 139 0.00 0.38 -8.02
CA PRO A 139 1.18 1.10 -8.49
C PRO A 139 2.46 0.73 -7.72
N ALA A 140 2.37 0.63 -6.39
CA ALA A 140 3.52 0.24 -5.56
C ALA A 140 4.00 -1.18 -5.88
N LEU A 141 3.05 -2.10 -6.11
CA LEU A 141 3.34 -3.48 -6.50
C LEU A 141 4.03 -3.55 -7.86
N LEU A 142 3.59 -2.77 -8.86
CA LEU A 142 4.22 -2.73 -10.18
C LEU A 142 5.67 -2.25 -10.10
N VAL A 143 5.93 -1.19 -9.34
CA VAL A 143 7.29 -0.69 -9.13
C VAL A 143 8.15 -1.72 -8.40
N ALA A 144 7.60 -2.37 -7.38
CA ALA A 144 8.30 -3.44 -6.66
C ALA A 144 8.64 -4.63 -7.57
N ALA A 145 7.69 -5.06 -8.40
CA ALA A 145 7.90 -6.13 -9.37
C ALA A 145 8.99 -5.74 -10.39
N TYR A 146 8.96 -4.50 -10.89
CA TYR A 146 9.99 -4.00 -11.81
C TYR A 146 11.40 -4.04 -11.20
N PHE A 147 11.56 -3.65 -9.94
CA PHE A 147 12.85 -3.70 -9.25
C PHE A 147 13.27 -5.11 -8.81
N ALA A 148 12.33 -6.01 -8.57
CA ALA A 148 12.60 -7.38 -8.14
C ALA A 148 12.83 -8.37 -9.31
N LEU A 149 12.29 -8.09 -10.50
CA LEU A 149 12.40 -8.95 -11.69
C LEU A 149 13.86 -9.30 -12.09
N PRO A 150 14.86 -8.40 -12.00
CA PRO A 150 16.24 -8.72 -12.37
C PRO A 150 16.92 -9.77 -11.47
N LEU A 151 16.29 -10.15 -10.35
CA LEU A 151 16.81 -11.14 -9.40
C LEU A 151 16.19 -12.54 -9.55
N LEU A 152 15.16 -12.70 -10.39
CA LEU A 152 14.50 -13.98 -10.67
C LEU A 152 14.98 -14.55 -12.01
#